data_AF-A0A1W6DQN0-F1
#
_entry.id   AF-A0A1W6DQN0-F1
#
_cell.length_a   1.000
_cell.length_b   1.000
_cell.length_c   1.000
_cell.angle_alpha   90.00
_cell.angle_beta   90.00
_cell.angle_gamma   90.00
#
_symmetry.space_group_name_H-M   'P 1'
#
loop_
_entity.id
_entity.type
_entity.pdbx_description
1 polymer ?
#
loop_
_entity_poly.entity_id
_entity_poly.type
_entity_poly.pdbx_seq_one_letter_code
_entity_poly.pdbx_strand_id
1 'polypeptide(L)'
;MTTRTVEQFALQSASDGNDVRVTTDGAQIHRWDDRQYAPPIVLDVDDEDLNRFLDAVADDVEVLWPGREPRWAGFALLMTHIDELLRMRETPPARLGFDEAGQLRAH
;
A
#
# COMPACT_ATOMS: atom_id res chain seq x y z
N MET A 1 -2.79 -20.53 11.13
CA MET A 1 -3.63 -19.44 10.62
C MET A 1 -2.73 -18.57 9.77
N THR A 2 -3.06 -18.39 8.49
CA THR A 2 -2.29 -17.54 7.57
C THR A 2 -2.72 -16.08 7.78
N THR A 3 -1.78 -15.18 8.04
CA THR A 3 -2.05 -13.73 8.16
C THR A 3 -2.58 -13.18 6.84
N ARG A 4 -3.58 -12.28 6.88
CA ARG A 4 -4.16 -11.68 5.67
C ARG A 4 -3.14 -10.79 4.96
N THR A 5 -3.22 -10.65 3.65
CA THR A 5 -2.28 -9.85 2.85
C THR A 5 -2.33 -8.37 3.26
N VAL A 6 -3.52 -7.83 3.53
CA VAL A 6 -3.70 -6.46 4.04
C VAL A 6 -3.07 -6.24 5.42
N GLU A 7 -3.12 -7.25 6.30
CA GLU A 7 -2.46 -7.20 7.62
C GLU A 7 -0.94 -7.17 7.49
N GLN A 8 -0.39 -7.94 6.56
CA GLN A 8 1.05 -7.93 6.29
C GLN A 8 1.52 -6.60 5.70
N PHE A 9 0.73 -5.99 4.80
CA PHE A 9 1.00 -4.64 4.32
C PHE A 9 1.03 -3.61 5.47
N ALA A 10 0.03 -3.65 6.36
CA ALA A 10 -0.01 -2.77 7.53
C ALA A 10 1.21 -2.99 8.46
N LEU A 11 1.62 -4.24 8.68
CA LEU A 11 2.79 -4.57 9.49
C LEU A 11 4.11 -4.08 8.85
N GLN A 12 4.27 -4.26 7.53
CA GLN A 12 5.46 -3.79 6.83
C GLN A 12 5.53 -2.26 6.82
N SER A 13 4.42 -1.58 6.49
CA SER A 13 4.37 -0.11 6.52
C SER A 13 4.61 0.46 7.92
N ALA A 14 4.15 -0.20 8.99
CA ALA A 14 4.45 0.18 10.36
C ALA A 14 5.94 0.05 10.71
N SER A 15 6.64 -0.93 10.11
CA SER A 15 8.09 -1.10 10.27
C SER A 15 8.88 0.06 9.65
N ASP A 16 8.33 0.70 8.61
CA ASP A 16 8.84 1.94 8.00
C ASP A 16 8.35 3.20 8.73
N GLY A 17 7.69 3.01 9.88
CA GLY A 17 7.23 4.11 10.71
C GLY A 17 5.96 4.77 10.21
N ASN A 18 5.11 4.11 9.41
CA ASN A 18 3.77 4.61 9.06
C ASN A 18 2.71 4.16 10.09
N ASP A 19 1.57 4.86 10.19
CA ASP A 19 0.41 4.40 10.98
C ASP A 19 -0.71 4.00 10.01
N VAL A 20 -0.72 2.70 9.67
CA VAL A 20 -1.73 2.06 8.83
C VAL A 20 -2.51 1.06 9.67
N ARG A 21 -3.83 1.22 9.73
CA ARG A 21 -4.72 0.37 10.54
C ARG A 21 -5.63 -0.43 9.64
N VAL A 22 -5.67 -1.74 9.86
CA VAL A 22 -6.56 -2.65 9.15
C VAL A 22 -7.99 -2.46 9.67
N THR A 23 -8.94 -2.38 8.75
CA THR A 23 -10.37 -2.34 9.04
C THR A 23 -11.07 -3.49 8.31
N THR A 24 -12.38 -3.62 8.49
CA THR A 24 -13.17 -4.65 7.79
C THR A 24 -13.15 -4.47 6.27
N ASP A 25 -13.03 -3.23 5.80
CA ASP A 25 -13.15 -2.84 4.40
C ASP A 25 -11.80 -2.48 3.75
N GLY A 26 -10.67 -2.79 4.41
CA GLY A 26 -9.32 -2.55 3.88
C GLY A 26 -8.36 -1.95 4.91
N ALA A 27 -7.74 -0.83 4.56
CA ALA A 27 -6.77 -0.14 5.41
C ALA A 27 -7.06 1.37 5.55
N GLN A 28 -6.64 1.95 6.67
CA GLN A 28 -6.72 3.39 6.94
C GLN A 28 -5.34 3.94 7.25
N ILE A 29 -4.94 4.98 6.52
CA ILE A 29 -3.67 5.68 6.71
C ILE A 29 -3.92 6.89 7.62
N HIS A 30 -3.49 6.78 8.87
CA HIS A 30 -3.56 7.85 9.86
C HIS A 30 -2.31 8.72 9.85
N ARG A 31 -1.17 8.13 9.47
CA ARG A 31 0.10 8.83 9.31
C ARG A 31 0.92 8.17 8.21
N TRP A 32 1.51 8.99 7.35
CA TRP A 32 2.48 8.57 6.35
C TRP A 32 3.71 9.46 6.45
N ASP A 33 4.88 8.87 6.68
CA ASP A 33 6.11 9.61 6.99
C ASP A 33 5.89 10.59 8.18
N ASP A 34 6.12 11.89 7.96
CA ASP A 34 5.94 12.97 8.93
C ASP A 34 4.53 13.59 8.94
N ARG A 35 3.64 13.18 8.01
CA ARG A 35 2.31 13.78 7.84
C ARG A 35 1.21 12.99 8.55
N GLN A 36 0.44 13.68 9.38
CA GLN A 36 -0.76 13.13 10.02
C GLN A 36 -2.02 13.48 9.23
N TYR A 37 -2.98 12.56 9.18
CA TYR A 37 -4.25 12.72 8.47
C TYR A 37 -5.44 12.64 9.42
N ALA A 38 -6.21 13.72 9.49
CA ALA A 38 -7.46 13.83 10.24
C ALA A 38 -8.51 14.57 9.37
N PRO A 39 -9.45 13.87 8.73
CA PRO A 39 -9.70 12.42 8.82
C PRO A 39 -8.58 11.56 8.18
N PRO A 40 -8.46 10.26 8.53
CA PRO A 40 -7.51 9.36 7.88
C PRO A 40 -7.85 9.16 6.40
N ILE A 41 -6.84 8.84 5.61
CA ILE A 41 -7.04 8.44 4.21
C ILE A 41 -7.48 6.99 4.17
N VAL A 42 -8.57 6.70 3.44
CA VAL A 42 -9.04 5.32 3.26
C VAL A 42 -8.25 4.69 2.11
N LEU A 43 -7.59 3.56 2.37
CA LEU A 43 -7.02 2.70 1.34
C LEU A 43 -8.00 1.56 1.08
N ASP A 44 -8.78 1.71 0.02
CA ASP A 44 -9.83 0.79 -0.44
C ASP A 44 -9.18 -0.37 -1.20
N VAL A 45 -8.62 -1.31 -0.43
CA VAL A 45 -7.91 -2.49 -0.92
C VAL A 45 -8.27 -3.69 -0.06
N ASP A 46 -8.46 -4.83 -0.70
CA ASP A 46 -8.62 -6.11 -0.03
C ASP A 46 -7.44 -7.06 -0.33
N ASP A 47 -7.53 -8.30 0.16
CA ASP A 47 -6.48 -9.30 -0.08
C ASP A 47 -6.39 -9.68 -1.57
N GLU A 48 -7.50 -9.65 -2.32
CA GLU A 48 -7.52 -10.01 -3.73
C GLU A 48 -6.79 -8.96 -4.58
N ASP A 49 -7.08 -7.68 -4.34
CA ASP A 49 -6.41 -6.57 -5.02
C ASP A 49 -4.91 -6.56 -4.72
N LEU A 50 -4.54 -6.74 -3.45
CA LEU A 50 -3.13 -6.80 -3.08
C LEU A 50 -2.42 -8.01 -3.69
N ASN A 51 -3.04 -9.19 -3.70
CA ASN A 51 -2.43 -10.37 -4.34
C ASN A 51 -2.28 -10.15 -5.86
N ARG A 52 -3.28 -9.56 -6.53
CA ARG A 52 -3.19 -9.22 -7.96
C ARG A 52 -2.04 -8.26 -8.23
N PHE A 53 -1.85 -7.26 -7.38
CA PHE A 53 -0.72 -6.34 -7.46
C PHE A 53 0.62 -7.06 -7.25
N LEU A 54 0.72 -7.95 -6.26
CA LEU A 54 1.93 -8.73 -5.98
C LEU A 54 2.29 -9.67 -7.14
N ASP A 55 1.29 -10.32 -7.75
CA ASP A 55 1.49 -11.21 -8.89
C ASP A 55 1.99 -10.44 -10.12
N ALA A 56 1.46 -9.23 -10.35
CA ALA A 56 1.85 -8.38 -11.49
C ALA A 56 3.32 -7.93 -11.42
N VAL A 57 3.89 -7.82 -10.23
CA VAL A 57 5.28 -7.36 -10.05
C VAL A 57 6.27 -8.51 -9.88
N ALA A 58 5.79 -9.73 -9.67
CA ALA A 58 6.62 -10.88 -9.31
C ALA A 58 7.75 -11.16 -10.32
N ASP A 59 7.47 -10.97 -11.61
CA ASP A 59 8.43 -11.18 -12.69
C ASP A 59 9.58 -10.15 -12.69
N ASP A 60 9.34 -8.95 -12.14
CA ASP A 60 10.31 -7.85 -12.11
C ASP A 60 11.14 -7.82 -10.82
N VAL A 61 10.79 -8.62 -9.81
CA VAL A 61 11.39 -8.57 -8.45
C VAL A 61 12.89 -8.78 -8.47
N GLU A 62 13.38 -9.79 -9.19
CA GLU A 62 14.82 -10.10 -9.20
C GLU A 62 15.63 -9.00 -9.89
N VAL A 63 15.02 -8.23 -10.79
CA VAL A 63 15.65 -7.09 -11.47
C VAL A 63 15.66 -5.86 -10.57
N LEU A 64 14.54 -5.54 -9.93
CA LEU A 64 14.38 -4.33 -9.11
C LEU A 64 14.99 -4.47 -7.72
N TRP A 65 14.88 -5.64 -7.10
CA TRP A 65 15.37 -5.95 -5.75
C TRP A 65 15.96 -7.36 -5.66
N PRO A 66 17.19 -7.57 -6.18
CA PRO A 66 17.84 -8.87 -6.20
C PRO A 66 17.88 -9.55 -4.83
N GLY A 67 17.45 -10.82 -4.77
CA GLY A 67 17.48 -11.62 -3.54
C GLY A 67 16.43 -11.26 -2.49
N ARG A 68 15.46 -10.40 -2.80
CA ARG A 68 14.29 -10.14 -1.95
C ARG A 68 13.12 -11.06 -2.30
N GLU A 69 12.29 -11.38 -1.30
CA GLU A 69 11.05 -12.12 -1.53
C GLU A 69 10.06 -11.26 -2.34
N PRO A 70 9.32 -11.84 -3.32
CA PRO A 70 8.35 -11.10 -4.13
C PRO A 70 7.32 -10.31 -3.33
N ARG A 71 6.83 -10.88 -2.23
CA ARG A 71 5.85 -10.20 -1.36
C ARG A 71 6.42 -8.93 -0.73
N TRP A 72 7.65 -9.00 -0.23
CA TRP A 72 8.34 -7.84 0.35
C TRP A 72 8.53 -6.74 -0.71
N ALA A 73 8.99 -7.13 -1.90
CA ALA A 73 9.25 -6.22 -3.01
C ALA A 73 7.97 -5.55 -3.51
N GLY A 74 6.89 -6.30 -3.65
CA GLY A 74 5.61 -5.73 -4.04
C GLY A 74 5.06 -4.76 -3.00
N PHE A 75 5.12 -5.07 -1.70
CA PHE A 75 4.74 -4.07 -0.69
C PHE A 75 5.65 -2.84 -0.69
N ALA A 76 6.97 -3.01 -0.89
CA ALA A 76 7.88 -1.87 -1.03
C ALA A 76 7.50 -0.97 -2.23
N LEU A 77 7.13 -1.57 -3.37
CA LEU A 77 6.65 -0.81 -4.53
C LEU A 77 5.32 -0.12 -4.25
N LEU A 78 4.36 -0.80 -3.60
CA LEU A 78 3.07 -0.20 -3.23
C LEU A 78 3.25 1.01 -2.30
N MET A 79 4.10 0.88 -1.27
CA MET A 79 4.41 1.99 -0.37
C MET A 79 5.06 3.15 -1.13
N THR A 80 5.93 2.86 -2.10
CA THR A 80 6.53 3.88 -2.97
C THR A 80 5.45 4.63 -3.77
N HIS A 81 4.51 3.91 -4.39
CA HIS A 81 3.42 4.54 -5.13
C HIS A 81 2.50 5.39 -4.24
N ILE A 82 2.23 4.95 -3.00
CA ILE A 82 1.48 5.75 -2.03
C ILE A 82 2.25 7.04 -1.72
N ASP A 83 3.56 6.95 -1.43
CA ASP A 83 4.39 8.11 -1.15
C ASP A 83 4.40 9.12 -2.32
N GLU A 84 4.58 8.64 -3.54
CA GLU A 84 4.51 9.47 -4.75
C GLU A 84 3.16 10.18 -4.88
N LEU A 85 2.05 9.46 -4.77
CA LEU A 85 0.71 10.04 -4.87
C LEU A 85 0.44 11.10 -3.79
N LEU A 86 0.89 10.86 -2.57
CA LEU A 86 0.70 11.78 -1.45
C LEU A 86 1.62 13.02 -1.54
N ARG A 87 2.83 12.88 -2.11
CA ARG A 87 3.76 14.00 -2.32
C ARG A 87 3.40 14.86 -3.52
N MET A 88 2.84 14.28 -4.58
CA MET A 88 2.46 15.00 -5.79
C MET A 88 1.22 15.88 -5.65
N ARG A 89 0.48 15.76 -4.54
CA ARG A 89 -0.77 16.51 -4.32
C ARG A 89 -0.59 17.59 -3.26
N GLU A 90 -1.10 18.78 -3.58
CA GLU A 90 -1.19 19.88 -2.62
C GLU A 90 -2.17 19.57 -1.48
N THR A 91 -3.30 18.93 -1.83
CA THR A 91 -4.32 18.50 -0.87
C THR A 91 -4.33 16.97 -0.78
N PRO A 92 -4.22 16.38 0.42
CA PRO A 92 -4.31 14.94 0.59
C PRO A 92 -5.66 14.39 0.10
N PRO A 93 -5.67 13.24 -0.61
CA PRO A 93 -6.90 12.61 -1.04
C PRO A 93 -7.66 12.02 0.16
N ALA A 94 -8.98 11.91 0.03
CA ALA A 94 -9.79 11.22 1.04
C ALA A 94 -9.67 9.70 0.90
N ARG A 95 -9.46 9.20 -0.33
CA ARG A 95 -9.38 7.76 -0.61
C ARG A 95 -8.30 7.45 -1.65
N LEU A 96 -7.66 6.30 -1.48
CA LEU A 96 -6.81 5.64 -2.45
C LEU A 96 -7.41 4.26 -2.78
N GLY A 97 -7.26 3.79 -4.01
CA GLY A 97 -7.73 2.48 -4.45
C GLY A 97 -7.13 2.07 -5.79
N PHE A 98 -7.27 0.81 -6.18
CA PHE A 98 -6.86 0.34 -7.50
C PHE A 98 -7.96 0.62 -8.53
N ASP A 99 -7.58 1.11 -9.71
CA ASP A 99 -8.49 1.18 -10.85
C ASP A 99 -8.64 -0.19 -11.55
N GLU A 100 -9.50 -0.25 -12.58
CA GLU A 100 -9.73 -1.48 -13.36
C GLU A 100 -8.46 -2.03 -14.04
N ALA A 101 -7.44 -1.19 -14.23
CA ALA A 101 -6.15 -1.57 -14.77
C ALA A 101 -5.15 -2.02 -13.68
N GLY A 102 -5.58 -2.06 -12.41
CA GLY A 102 -4.73 -2.43 -11.27
C GLY A 102 -3.73 -1.32 -10.89
N GLN A 103 -3.94 -0.08 -11.33
CA GLN A 103 -3.09 1.05 -10.95
C GLN A 103 -3.64 1.75 -9.71
N LEU A 104 -2.76 2.10 -8.78
CA LEU A 104 -3.14 2.86 -7.58
C LEU A 104 -3.53 4.29 -7.97
N ARG A 105 -4.73 4.73 -7.57
CA ARG A 105 -5.31 6.04 -7.84
C ARG A 105 -5.76 6.72 -6.57
N ALA A 106 -5.87 8.04 -6.65
CA ALA A 106 -6.48 8.85 -5.61
C ALA A 106 -7.85 9.35 -6.07
N HIS A 107 -8.82 9.28 -5.15
CA HIS A 107 -10.22 9.62 -5.35
C HIS A 107 -10.64 10.78 -4.44
#